data_AF-A0A1M5J7N0-F1
#
_entry.id   AF-A0A1M5J7N0-F1
#
_cell.length_a   1.000
_cell.length_b   1.000
_cell.length_c   1.000
_cell.angle_alpha   90.00
_cell.angle_beta   90.00
_cell.angle_gamma   90.00
#
_symmetry.space_group_name_H-M   'P 1'
#
loop_
_entity.id
_entity.type
_entity.pdbx_description
1 polymer ?
#
loop_
_entity_poly.entity_id
_entity_poly.type
_entity_poly.pdbx_seq_one_letter_code
_entity_poly.pdbx_strand_id
1 'polypeptide(L)'
;MTFQATDTGAHGDTRNTDAPYWHDGRLVSMTVGASGAIDVQCELYPTDQAQARVPVTLSCLGVTSMTCSLDFLALLDHARAGNIINGRLETRPRRAVLKLFFADGYLDVRARTIIVGTSEKQ
;
A
#
# COMPACT_ATOMS: atom_id res chain seq x y z
N MET A 1 16.45 -0.68 1.58
CA MET A 1 15.92 -1.81 2.39
C MET A 1 14.76 -2.44 1.61
N THR A 2 14.72 -3.77 1.47
CA THR A 2 13.71 -4.48 0.65
C THR A 2 12.56 -4.94 1.55
N PHE A 3 11.31 -4.62 1.20
CA PHE A 3 10.13 -5.16 1.87
C PHE A 3 10.00 -6.65 1.51
N GLN A 4 9.91 -7.53 2.50
CA GLN A 4 9.67 -8.96 2.25
C GLN A 4 8.18 -9.26 2.42
N ALA A 5 7.60 -9.94 1.43
CA ALA A 5 6.28 -10.54 1.53
C ALA A 5 6.36 -11.78 2.43
N THR A 6 5.37 -12.00 3.30
CA THR A 6 5.30 -13.20 4.12
C THR A 6 4.69 -14.38 3.36
N ASP A 7 5.47 -15.45 3.25
CA ASP A 7 5.05 -16.76 2.72
C ASP A 7 4.23 -17.51 3.78
N THR A 8 2.99 -17.87 3.42
CA THR A 8 2.15 -18.79 4.21
C THR A 8 1.66 -19.93 3.32
N GLY A 9 2.54 -20.89 3.03
CA GLY A 9 2.23 -22.33 3.12
C GLY A 9 1.63 -23.06 1.90
N ALA A 10 2.40 -24.05 1.44
CA ALA A 10 2.04 -25.38 0.89
C ALA A 10 1.17 -25.53 -0.38
N HIS A 11 1.81 -26.16 -1.38
CA HIS A 11 1.27 -26.86 -2.56
C HIS A 11 0.56 -26.05 -3.67
N GLY A 12 1.32 -25.83 -4.76
CA GLY A 12 0.84 -26.09 -6.12
C GLY A 12 0.04 -24.98 -6.80
N ASP A 13 0.59 -23.77 -6.96
CA ASP A 13 0.18 -22.85 -8.02
C ASP A 13 1.31 -21.83 -8.26
N THR A 14 1.77 -21.66 -9.51
CA THR A 14 2.78 -20.66 -9.89
C THR A 14 2.18 -19.24 -9.92
N ARG A 15 1.58 -18.82 -8.81
CA ARG A 15 1.23 -17.43 -8.56
C ARG A 15 2.39 -16.86 -7.77
N ASN A 16 3.05 -15.85 -8.33
CA ASN A 16 4.08 -15.08 -7.67
C ASN A 16 3.58 -14.61 -6.28
N THR A 17 4.00 -15.32 -5.22
CA THR A 17 3.63 -15.09 -3.81
C THR A 17 4.43 -13.96 -3.16
N ASP A 18 5.40 -13.37 -3.88
CA ASP A 18 6.27 -12.29 -3.37
C ASP A 18 5.62 -10.90 -3.42
N ALA A 19 4.31 -10.82 -3.63
CA ALA A 19 3.58 -9.57 -3.66
C ALA A 19 3.60 -8.92 -2.25
N PRO A 20 4.11 -7.69 -2.09
CA PRO A 20 4.12 -7.03 -0.78
C PRO A 20 2.72 -7.02 -0.17
N TYR A 21 2.66 -7.46 1.08
CA TYR A 21 1.48 -7.47 1.92
C TYR A 21 1.74 -6.61 3.15
N TRP A 22 0.80 -5.75 3.49
CA TRP A 22 0.90 -4.86 4.65
C TRP A 22 -0.34 -5.00 5.51
N HIS A 23 -0.18 -4.83 6.81
CA HIS A 23 -1.26 -4.81 7.79
C HIS A 23 -0.94 -3.76 8.86
N ASP A 24 -1.97 -3.30 9.57
CA ASP A 24 -1.89 -2.32 10.66
C ASP A 24 -1.07 -1.07 10.29
N GLY A 25 -1.23 -0.60 9.05
CA GLY A 25 -0.56 0.59 8.55
C GLY A 25 -1.33 1.87 8.89
N ARG A 26 -0.76 3.02 8.55
CA ARG A 26 -1.43 4.31 8.67
C ARG A 26 -1.38 5.08 7.36
N LEU A 27 -2.53 5.51 6.87
CA LEU A 27 -2.62 6.50 5.80
C LEU A 27 -2.23 7.88 6.35
N VAL A 28 -1.28 8.53 5.71
CA VAL A 28 -0.82 9.89 6.05
C VAL A 28 -1.41 10.89 5.09
N SER A 29 -1.25 10.67 3.79
CA SER A 29 -1.79 11.54 2.75
C SER A 29 -2.00 10.77 1.44
N MET A 30 -2.86 11.32 0.57
CA MET A 30 -3.04 10.87 -0.79
C MET A 30 -3.12 12.10 -1.69
N THR A 31 -2.26 12.15 -2.70
CA THR A 31 -2.19 13.26 -3.66
C THR A 31 -2.46 12.74 -5.06
N VAL A 32 -3.41 13.37 -5.74
CA VAL A 32 -3.69 13.12 -7.16
C VAL A 32 -3.04 14.24 -7.98
N GLY A 33 -2.00 13.90 -8.73
CA GLY A 33 -1.24 14.83 -9.56
C GLY A 33 -1.92 15.12 -10.90
N ALA A 34 -1.59 16.26 -11.50
CA ALA A 34 -2.17 16.72 -12.77
C ALA A 34 -1.90 15.79 -13.98
N SER A 35 -0.89 14.93 -13.91
CA SER A 35 -0.54 13.95 -14.94
C SER A 35 -1.27 12.60 -14.78
N GLY A 36 -2.21 12.49 -13.85
CA GLY A 36 -2.83 11.22 -13.48
C GLY A 36 -1.89 10.31 -12.67
N ALA A 37 -0.81 10.85 -12.11
CA ALA A 37 -0.04 10.16 -11.09
C ALA A 37 -0.77 10.23 -9.74
N ILE A 38 -0.64 9.20 -8.92
CA ILE A 38 -1.18 9.19 -7.56
C ILE A 38 -0.04 8.81 -6.61
N ASP A 39 0.22 9.67 -5.62
CA ASP A 39 1.15 9.37 -4.55
C ASP A 39 0.37 9.13 -3.25
N VAL A 40 0.62 7.98 -2.63
CA VAL A 40 0.05 7.63 -1.32
C VAL A 40 1.17 7.60 -0.31
N GLN A 41 1.11 8.48 0.68
CA GLN A 41 2.02 8.46 1.82
C GLN A 41 1.39 7.69 2.96
N CYS A 42 2.14 6.74 3.50
CA CYS A 42 1.71 5.88 4.58
C CYS A 42 2.84 5.59 5.56
N GLU A 43 2.50 5.07 6.73
CA GLU A 43 3.44 4.47 7.67
C GLU A 43 3.13 2.97 7.71
N LEU A 44 4.10 2.13 7.34
CA LEU A 44 3.93 0.68 7.21
C LEU A 44 5.03 -0.05 7.97
N TYR A 45 4.74 -1.27 8.45
CA TYR A 45 5.79 -2.15 8.95
C TYR A 45 6.61 -2.70 7.78
N PRO A 46 7.96 -2.60 7.81
CA PRO A 46 8.80 -3.12 6.73
C PRO A 46 8.84 -4.66 6.69
N THR A 47 8.56 -5.30 7.83
CA THR A 47 8.42 -6.76 8.00
C THR A 47 7.42 -7.04 9.13
N ASP A 48 6.87 -8.25 9.19
CA ASP A 48 5.93 -8.66 10.24
C ASP A 48 6.53 -8.68 11.66
N GLN A 49 7.86 -8.66 11.77
CA GLN A 49 8.58 -8.62 13.06
C GLN A 49 9.00 -7.21 13.46
N ALA A 50 8.77 -6.20 12.61
CA ALA A 50 9.20 -4.85 12.90
C ALA A 50 8.42 -4.26 14.08
N GLN A 51 9.13 -3.59 15.00
CA GLN A 51 8.52 -3.00 16.19
C GLN A 51 7.86 -1.64 15.93
N ALA A 52 8.15 -1.02 14.78
CA ALA A 52 7.64 0.29 14.42
C ALA A 52 7.35 0.40 12.93
N ARG A 53 6.38 1.26 12.61
CA ARG A 53 6.09 1.68 11.25
C ARG A 53 7.19 2.62 10.74
N VAL A 54 7.46 2.56 9.45
CA VAL A 54 8.34 3.49 8.74
C VAL A 54 7.56 4.26 7.68
N PRO A 55 7.93 5.52 7.39
CA PRO A 55 7.32 6.27 6.29
C PRO A 55 7.59 5.61 4.93
N VAL A 56 6.52 5.44 4.16
CA VAL A 56 6.53 4.85 2.82
C VAL A 56 5.72 5.72 1.87
N THR A 57 6.27 5.97 0.69
CA THR A 57 5.56 6.57 -0.44
C THR A 57 5.30 5.51 -1.49
N LEU A 58 4.04 5.33 -1.85
CA LEU A 58 3.59 4.48 -2.95
C LEU A 58 3.26 5.38 -4.15
N SER A 59 4.17 5.44 -5.12
CA SER A 59 4.02 6.27 -6.31
C SER A 59 3.43 5.46 -7.46
N CYS A 60 2.19 5.76 -7.83
CA CYS A 60 1.44 5.10 -8.89
C CYS A 60 1.55 5.91 -10.19
N LEU A 61 2.21 5.34 -11.20
CA LEU A 61 2.53 6.01 -12.46
C LEU A 61 1.78 5.41 -13.65
N GLY A 62 1.23 6.28 -14.50
CA GLY A 62 0.37 5.87 -15.61
C GLY A 62 -0.89 5.15 -15.10
N VAL A 63 -1.59 5.79 -14.17
CA VAL A 63 -2.85 5.28 -13.61
C VAL A 63 -3.88 5.18 -14.71
N THR A 64 -4.56 4.04 -14.79
CA THR A 64 -5.65 3.78 -15.74
C THR A 64 -7.01 3.76 -15.07
N SER A 65 -7.08 3.40 -13.79
CA SER A 65 -8.29 3.50 -12.98
C SER A 65 -7.95 3.66 -11.51
N MET A 66 -8.74 4.46 -10.81
CA MET A 66 -8.73 4.59 -9.36
C MET A 66 -10.17 4.44 -8.85
N THR A 67 -10.34 3.73 -7.75
CA THR A 67 -11.59 3.68 -6.98
C THR A 67 -11.24 3.87 -5.52
N CYS A 68 -11.91 4.79 -4.86
CA CYS A 68 -11.60 5.15 -3.48
C CYS A 68 -12.88 5.47 -2.72
N SER A 69 -12.97 4.94 -1.50
CA SER A 69 -14.00 5.24 -0.52
C SER A 69 -13.30 5.44 0.81
N LEU A 70 -13.49 6.62 1.42
CA LEU A 70 -12.85 6.98 2.69
C LEU A 70 -13.90 7.47 3.66
N ASP A 71 -13.97 6.84 4.83
CA ASP A 71 -14.61 7.43 6.00
C ASP A 71 -13.55 8.18 6.83
N PHE A 72 -13.53 9.51 6.70
CA PHE A 72 -12.53 10.33 7.38
C PHE A 72 -12.66 10.31 8.91
N LEU A 73 -13.86 10.07 9.45
CA LEU A 73 -14.07 9.97 10.89
C LEU A 73 -13.48 8.64 11.40
N ALA A 74 -13.79 7.53 10.73
CA ALA A 74 -13.21 6.24 11.06
C ALA A 74 -11.67 6.25 10.95
N LEU A 75 -11.13 6.89 9.89
CA LEU A 75 -9.69 7.05 9.72
C LEU A 75 -9.03 7.85 10.86
N LEU A 76 -9.72 8.87 11.38
CA LEU A 76 -9.25 9.70 12.50
C LEU A 76 -9.28 8.92 13.82
N ASP A 77 -10.37 8.20 14.08
CA ASP A 77 -10.54 7.37 15.28
C ASP A 77 -9.46 6.28 15.38
N HIS A 78 -9.03 5.75 14.23
CA HIS A 78 -8.01 4.71 14.12
C HIS A 78 -6.59 5.25 13.85
N ALA A 79 -6.37 6.57 13.86
CA ALA A 79 -5.08 7.16 13.46
C ALA A 79 -3.87 6.71 14.30
N ARG A 80 -4.07 6.36 15.58
CA ARG A 80 -3.00 5.84 16.45
C ARG A 80 -2.75 4.35 16.24
N ALA A 81 -3.83 3.56 16.27
CA ALA A 81 -3.76 2.11 16.17
C ALA A 81 -3.33 1.64 14.77
N GLY A 82 -3.53 2.47 13.74
CA GLY A 82 -3.37 2.11 12.34
C GLY A 82 -4.76 2.04 11.70
N ASN A 83 -4.91 2.71 10.57
CA ASN A 83 -6.18 2.81 9.84
C ASN A 83 -6.12 2.13 8.47
N ILE A 84 -4.99 1.50 8.12
CA ILE A 84 -4.87 0.55 7.00
C ILE A 84 -4.94 -0.85 7.62
N ILE A 85 -6.05 -1.54 7.40
CA ILE A 85 -6.26 -2.91 7.88
C ILE A 85 -5.37 -3.86 7.08
N ASN A 86 -5.47 -3.79 5.75
CA ASN A 86 -4.72 -4.64 4.84
C ASN A 86 -4.28 -3.85 3.60
N GLY A 87 -3.09 -4.15 3.11
CA GLY A 87 -2.53 -3.58 1.88
C GLY A 87 -1.94 -4.68 1.02
N ARG A 88 -2.13 -4.58 -0.29
CA ARG A 88 -1.58 -5.53 -1.26
C ARG A 88 -1.08 -4.79 -2.49
N LEU A 89 0.11 -5.15 -2.94
CA LEU A 89 0.68 -4.70 -4.20
C LEU A 89 0.93 -5.88 -5.14
N GLU A 90 0.17 -5.94 -6.24
CA GLU A 90 0.39 -6.92 -7.30
C GLU A 90 1.09 -6.27 -8.49
N THR A 91 2.28 -6.74 -8.85
CA THR A 91 3.04 -6.24 -9.99
C THR A 91 3.17 -7.29 -11.08
N ARG A 92 2.95 -6.88 -12.33
CA ARG A 92 3.14 -7.66 -13.56
C ARG A 92 3.82 -6.78 -14.61
N PRO A 93 4.43 -7.36 -15.67
CA PRO A 93 4.97 -6.56 -16.77
C PRO A 93 3.92 -5.57 -17.31
N ARG A 94 4.21 -4.26 -17.21
CA ARG A 94 3.36 -3.14 -17.66
C ARG A 94 2.00 -2.98 -16.97
N ARG A 95 1.78 -3.65 -15.84
CA ARG A 95 0.54 -3.52 -15.06
C ARG A 95 0.82 -3.74 -13.57
N ALA A 96 0.41 -2.79 -12.74
CA ALA A 96 0.45 -2.89 -11.30
C ALA A 96 -0.92 -2.56 -10.69
N VAL A 97 -1.26 -3.20 -9.59
CA VAL A 97 -2.48 -2.98 -8.83
C VAL A 97 -2.14 -2.80 -7.36
N LEU A 98 -2.50 -1.63 -6.80
CA LEU A 98 -2.43 -1.35 -5.37
C LEU A 98 -3.83 -1.45 -4.79
N LYS A 99 -3.98 -2.22 -3.72
CA LYS A 99 -5.20 -2.25 -2.90
C LYS A 99 -4.85 -1.92 -1.47
N LEU A 100 -5.49 -0.91 -0.90
CA LEU A 100 -5.47 -0.63 0.53
C LEU A 100 -6.89 -0.72 1.06
N PHE A 101 -7.08 -1.43 2.16
CA PHE A 101 -8.33 -1.52 2.90
C PHE A 101 -8.16 -0.73 4.18
N PHE A 102 -9.05 0.22 4.42
CA PHE A 102 -9.01 1.09 5.58
C PHE A 102 -10.04 0.66 6.63
N ALA A 103 -9.92 1.22 7.84
CA ALA A 103 -11.05 1.28 8.78
C ALA A 103 -12.19 2.04 8.07
N ASP A 104 -13.19 1.28 7.61
CA ASP A 104 -14.34 1.75 6.83
C ASP A 104 -13.98 2.46 5.51
N GLY A 105 -13.20 1.78 4.67
CA GLY A 105 -12.90 2.29 3.34
C GLY A 105 -12.00 1.39 2.51
N TYR A 106 -11.73 1.81 1.29
CA TYR A 106 -10.74 1.17 0.43
C TYR A 106 -10.18 2.12 -0.62
N LEU A 107 -9.02 1.76 -1.14
CA LEU A 107 -8.37 2.34 -2.31
C LEU A 107 -7.95 1.19 -3.25
N ASP A 108 -8.41 1.20 -4.49
CA ASP A 108 -7.94 0.34 -5.58
C ASP A 108 -7.38 1.23 -6.69
N VAL A 109 -6.08 1.10 -6.97
CA VAL A 109 -5.38 1.82 -8.03
C VAL A 109 -4.82 0.81 -9.02
N ARG A 110 -5.15 0.97 -10.30
CA ARG A 110 -4.53 0.26 -11.42
C ARG A 110 -3.64 1.21 -12.18
N ALA A 111 -2.39 0.84 -12.36
CA ALA A 111 -1.37 1.67 -13.00
C ALA A 111 -0.45 0.84 -13.89
N ARG A 112 0.39 1.50 -14.70
CA ARG A 112 1.45 0.81 -15.45
C ARG A 112 2.56 0.34 -14.53
N THR A 113 2.92 1.19 -13.57
CA THR A 113 3.99 0.94 -12.60
C THR A 113 3.61 1.52 -11.25
N ILE A 114 3.93 0.82 -10.16
CA ILE A 114 3.86 1.34 -8.80
C ILE A 114 5.23 1.16 -8.16
N ILE A 115 5.76 2.25 -7.60
CA ILE A 115 7.07 2.29 -6.95
C ILE A 115 6.85 2.45 -5.45
N VAL A 116 7.56 1.65 -4.66
CA VAL A 116 7.58 1.73 -3.20
C VAL A 116 8.88 2.41 -2.79
N GLY A 117 8.79 3.64 -2.28
CA GLY A 117 9.93 4.39 -1.78
C GLY A 117 9.86 4.55 -0.25
N THR A 118 10.97 4.29 0.43
CA THR A 118 11.11 4.65 1.85
C THR A 118 11.77 6.00 1.96
N SER A 119 11.17 6.93 2.70
CA SER A 119 11.85 8.16 3.07
C SER A 119 12.80 7.84 4.23
N GLU A 120 14.09 7.71 3.95
CA GLU A 120 15.10 7.74 5.01
C GLU A 120 15.04 9.13 5.64
N LYS A 121 14.79 9.21 6.96
CA LYS A 121 15.06 10.44 7.69
C LYS A 121 16.57 10.69 7.58
N GLN A 122 16.94 11.75 6.86
CA GLN A 122 18.28 12.35 6.96
C GLN A 122 18.50 12.88 8.39
#